data_AF-A0A4P9X161-F1
#
_entry.id   AF-A0A4P9X161-F1
#
_cell.length_a   1.000
_cell.length_b   1.000
_cell.length_c   1.000
_cell.angle_alpha   90.00
_cell.angle_beta   90.00
_cell.angle_gamma   90.00
#
_symmetry.space_group_name_H-M   'P 1'
#
loop_
_entity.id
_entity.type
_entity.pdbx_description
1 polymer ?
#
loop_
_entity_poly.entity_id
_entity_poly.type
_entity_poly.pdbx_seq_one_letter_code
_entity_poly.pdbx_strand_id
1 'polypeptide(L)' 'MAIDPNEPTYCICNQVSFGEMIACDNEDCEIEWFHYACVGLTGKTITGKWYCPDCQQK' A
#
# COMPACT_ATOMS: atom_id res chain seq x y z
N MET A 1 -9.20 -20.34 -8.75
CA MET A 1 -8.19 -19.62 -9.54
C MET A 1 -6.90 -19.65 -8.75
N ALA A 2 -5.80 -20.08 -9.36
CA ALA A 2 -4.48 -20.00 -8.75
C ALA A 2 -4.03 -18.52 -8.81
N ILE A 3 -3.65 -17.94 -7.68
CA ILE A 3 -2.88 -16.69 -7.69
C ILE A 3 -1.56 -17.05 -8.36
N ASP A 4 -1.20 -16.39 -9.45
CA ASP A 4 0.03 -16.70 -10.18
C ASP A 4 1.22 -16.35 -9.26
N PRO A 5 2.13 -17.30 -8.95
CA PRO A 5 3.25 -17.08 -8.02
C PRO A 5 4.30 -16.08 -8.52
N ASN A 6 4.08 -15.47 -9.69
CA ASN A 6 4.93 -14.45 -10.29
C ASN A 6 4.42 -13.03 -10.03
N GLU A 7 3.27 -12.85 -9.37
CA GLU A 7 2.78 -11.53 -9.04
C GLU A 7 3.61 -10.94 -7.89
N PRO A 8 4.22 -9.75 -8.07
CA PRO A 8 4.95 -9.09 -7.01
C PRO A 8 4.02 -8.79 -5.83
N THR A 9 4.48 -9.13 -4.63
CA THR A 9 3.76 -8.84 -3.39
C THR A 9 4.06 -7.42 -2.95
N TYR A 10 3.01 -6.70 -2.57
CA TYR A 10 3.05 -5.35 -2.04
C TYR A 10 2.49 -5.31 -0.62
N CYS A 11 2.54 -4.12 -0.01
CA CYS A 11 2.04 -3.83 1.32
C CYS A 11 2.76 -4.60 2.44
N ILE A 12 2.55 -4.15 3.69
CA ILE A 12 3.05 -4.85 4.89
C ILE A 12 2.51 -6.27 5.05
N CYS A 13 1.43 -6.62 4.34
CA CYS A 13 0.85 -7.95 4.37
C CYS A 13 1.54 -8.94 3.41
N ASN A 14 2.49 -8.48 2.57
CA ASN A 14 3.14 -9.29 1.53
C ASN A 14 2.10 -10.05 0.68
N GLN A 15 1.10 -9.32 0.19
CA GLN A 15 0.07 -9.88 -0.68
C GLN A 15 0.11 -9.17 -2.04
N VAL A 16 -0.43 -9.83 -3.06
CA VAL A 16 -0.55 -9.25 -4.41
C VAL A 16 -1.37 -7.96 -4.39
N SER A 17 -1.28 -7.17 -5.46
CA SER A 17 -2.15 -6.01 -5.62
C SER A 17 -3.61 -6.45 -5.79
N PHE A 18 -4.47 -6.11 -4.83
CA PHE A 18 -5.90 -6.42 -4.92
C PHE A 18 -6.73 -5.26 -4.34
N GLY A 19 -7.83 -4.93 -5.02
CA GLY A 19 -8.75 -3.87 -4.57
C GLY A 19 -8.15 -2.46 -4.64
N GLU A 20 -8.44 -1.65 -3.61
CA GLU A 20 -7.96 -0.27 -3.49
C GLU A 20 -6.58 -0.21 -2.82
N MET A 21 -5.63 0.42 -3.52
CA MET A 21 -4.25 0.59 -3.06
C MET A 21 -3.84 2.05 -3.12
N ILE A 22 -2.93 2.43 -2.23
CA ILE A 22 -2.32 3.76 -2.16
C ILE A 22 -0.81 3.66 -2.29
N ALA A 23 -0.22 4.62 -2.99
CA ALA A 23 1.23 4.82 -3.02
C ALA A 23 1.65 5.77 -1.90
N CYS A 24 2.72 5.42 -1.19
CA CYS A 24 3.43 6.29 -0.27
C CYS A 24 4.20 7.34 -1.07
N ASP A 25 3.99 8.60 -0.75
CA ASP A 25 4.64 9.75 -1.39
C ASP A 25 6.11 9.93 -0.93
N ASN A 26 6.56 9.14 0.06
CA ASN A 26 7.97 9.12 0.44
C ASN A 26 8.79 8.32 -0.57
N GLU A 27 9.72 8.99 -1.26
CA GLU A 27 10.63 8.41 -2.24
C GLU A 27 11.61 7.39 -1.62
N ASP A 28 11.82 7.44 -0.30
CA ASP A 28 12.66 6.48 0.46
C ASP A 28 11.87 5.25 0.94
N CYS A 29 10.59 5.12 0.59
CA CYS A 29 9.76 4.00 1.02
C CYS A 29 10.09 2.73 0.23
N GLU A 30 10.55 1.66 0.90
CA GLU A 30 10.92 0.40 0.24
C GLU A 30 9.73 -0.35 -0.38
N ILE A 31 8.52 -0.17 0.16
CA ILE A 31 7.33 -0.91 -0.26
C ILE A 31 6.54 -0.13 -1.31
N GLU A 32 6.50 1.20 -1.19
CA GLU A 32 5.74 2.16 -1.99
C GLU A 32 4.21 1.95 -1.99
N TRP A 33 3.69 0.73 -2.03
CA TRP A 33 2.28 0.42 -2.25
C TRP A 33 1.62 -0.31 -1.09
N PHE A 34 0.46 0.17 -0.66
CA PHE A 34 -0.27 -0.38 0.50
C PHE A 34 -1.76 -0.51 0.21
N HIS A 35 -2.39 -1.58 0.72
CA HIS A 35 -3.83 -1.74 0.61
C HIS A 35 -4.55 -0.85 1.61
N TYR A 36 -5.65 -0.24 1.19
CA TYR A 36 -6.45 0.65 2.05
C TYR A 36 -6.84 -0.04 3.36
N ALA A 37 -7.31 -1.29 3.28
CA ALA A 37 -7.69 -2.07 4.45
C ALA A 37 -6.52 -2.35 5.42
N CYS A 38 -5.31 -2.55 4.89
CA CYS A 38 -4.12 -2.83 5.71
C CYS A 38 -3.63 -1.59 6.47
N VAL A 39 -3.83 -0.40 5.89
CA VAL A 39 -3.45 0.88 6.52
C VAL A 39 -4.63 1.63 7.13
N GLY A 40 -5.79 0.97 7.25
CA GLY A 40 -6.99 1.55 7.85
C GLY A 40 -7.57 2.74 7.06
N LEU A 41 -7.22 2.88 5.79
CA LEU A 41 -7.81 3.88 4.91
C LEU A 41 -9.20 3.43 4.51
N THR A 42 -10.15 4.34 4.68
CA THR A 42 -11.49 4.23 4.10
C THR A 42 -11.52 5.24 2.97
N GLY A 43 -11.89 4.82 1.75
CA GLY A 43 -11.71 5.56 0.48
C GLY A 43 -12.38 6.93 0.34
N LYS A 44 -12.72 7.60 1.44
CA LYS A 44 -12.97 9.04 1.50
C LYS A 44 -11.70 9.81 1.16
N THR A 45 -11.55 10.08 -0.13
CA THR A 45 -10.83 11.22 -0.70
C THR A 45 -9.53 11.55 0.03
N ILE A 46 -8.51 10.72 -0.18
CA ILE A 46 -7.14 11.16 0.08
C ILE A 46 -6.77 12.10 -1.06
N THR A 47 -7.10 13.36 -0.88
CA THR A 47 -6.79 14.41 -1.84
C THR A 47 -5.44 14.98 -1.46
N GLY A 48 -4.35 14.34 -1.89
CA GLY A 48 -2.99 14.83 -1.64
C GLY A 48 -1.96 13.73 -1.43
N LYS A 49 -0.87 14.09 -0.75
CA LYS A 49 0.24 13.20 -0.40
C LYS A 49 -0.17 12.29 0.75
N TRP A 50 0.09 11.00 0.62
CA TRP A 50 -0.12 10.02 1.69
C TRP A 50 1.20 9.35 2.03
N TYR A 51 1.39 9.06 3.32
CA TYR A 51 2.58 8.41 3.83
C TYR A 51 2.16 7.16 4.59
N CYS A 52 2.89 6.07 4.40
CA CYS A 52 2.65 4.83 5.12
C CYS A 52 2.96 4.98 6.61
N PRO A 53 2.39 4.14 7.50
CA PRO A 53 2.56 4.27 8.94
C PRO A 53 4.02 4.15 9.42
N ASP A 54 4.88 3.53 8.60
CA ASP A 54 6.32 3.48 8.84
C ASP A 54 6.99 4.83 8.52
N CYS A 55 6.73 5.39 7.34
CA CYS A 55 7.22 6.71 6.95
C CYS A 55 6.62 7.86 7.78
N GLN A 56 5.44 7.67 8.36
CA GLN A 56 4.84 8.64 9.30
C GLN A 56 5.49 8.60 10.70
N GLN A 57 6.19 7.51 11.05
CA GLN A 57 6.89 7.35 12.33
C GLN A 57 8.38 7.68 12.27
N LYS A 58 8.97 7.80 11.07
CA LYS A 58 10.32 8.34 10.86
C LYS A 58 10.34 9.86 11.02
#